data_AF-A0ABD0XTE7-F1
#
_entry.id   AF-A0ABD0XTE7-F1
#
_cell.length_a   1.000
_cell.length_b   1.000
_cell.length_c   1.000
_cell.angle_alpha   90.00
_cell.angle_beta   90.00
_cell.angle_gamma   90.00
#
_symmetry.space_group_name_H-M   'P 1'
#
loop_
_entity.id
_entity.type
_entity.pdbx_description
1 polymer ?
#
loop_
_entity_poly.entity_id
_entity_poly.type
_entity_poly.pdbx_seq_one_letter_code
_entity_poly.pdbx_strand_id
1 'polypeptide(L)'
;TDIRCLNYECVLPVFFEGLCDGQHPYPYYAEWGLYDLLLCGKGKIVQTIPYIIQPIRKALRTKNKEVIVRTLEALQLFVLVDPMAGPSLVPYFKSILPLVNAYKNVYPKSGDELTYSGRKISGIAEEVNETLELLEKKGGPDAFINIKYCIPTYESINRFD
;
A
#
# COMPACT_ATOMS: atom_id res chain seq x y z
N THR A 1 23.73 12.41 5.33
CA THR A 1 23.20 12.77 3.99
C THR A 1 21.80 13.31 4.17
N ASP A 2 21.48 14.48 3.60
CA ASP A 2 20.11 15.03 3.69
C ASP A 2 19.15 14.13 2.89
N ILE A 3 18.12 13.59 3.55
CA ILE A 3 17.11 12.68 2.98
C ILE A 3 16.49 13.30 1.72
N ARG A 4 16.33 14.63 1.70
CA ARG A 4 15.72 15.37 0.59
C ARG A 4 16.57 15.36 -0.68
N CYS A 5 17.86 15.05 -0.58
CA CYS A 5 18.81 15.02 -1.71
C CYS A 5 19.00 13.63 -2.30
N LEU A 6 18.33 12.61 -1.77
CA LEU A 6 18.44 11.24 -2.27
C LEU A 6 17.79 11.11 -3.67
N ASN A 7 18.31 10.15 -4.46
CA ASN A 7 17.66 9.72 -5.69
C ASN A 7 16.51 8.77 -5.35
N TYR A 8 15.30 9.33 -5.25
CA TYR A 8 14.09 8.59 -4.88
C TYR A 8 13.75 7.47 -5.87
N GLU A 9 14.08 7.61 -7.16
CA GLU A 9 13.81 6.58 -8.18
C GLU A 9 14.62 5.30 -7.94
N CYS A 10 15.82 5.43 -7.37
CA CYS A 10 16.64 4.28 -7.00
C CYS A 10 16.33 3.80 -5.58
N VAL A 11 16.13 4.73 -4.64
CA VAL A 11 16.07 4.42 -3.21
C VAL A 11 14.69 3.89 -2.81
N LEU A 12 13.61 4.53 -3.24
CA LEU A 12 12.26 4.17 -2.77
C LEU A 12 11.88 2.72 -3.15
N PRO A 13 12.15 2.23 -4.38
CA PRO A 13 11.88 0.83 -4.73
C PRO A 13 12.64 -0.17 -3.85
N VAL A 14 13.89 0.12 -3.49
CA VAL A 14 14.70 -0.76 -2.61
C VAL A 14 14.07 -0.87 -1.23
N PHE A 15 13.55 0.24 -0.68
CA PHE A 15 12.85 0.21 0.60
C PHE A 15 11.51 -0.56 0.53
N PHE A 16 10.76 -0.41 -0.56
CA PHE A 16 9.57 -1.25 -0.80
C PHE A 16 9.92 -2.74 -0.94
N GLU A 17 11.04 -3.09 -1.58
CA GLU A 17 11.50 -4.49 -1.65
C GLU A 17 11.90 -5.02 -0.27
N GLY A 18 12.53 -4.19 0.57
CA GLY A 18 12.91 -4.55 1.94
C GLY A 18 11.72 -4.87 2.85
N LEU A 19 10.51 -4.39 2.54
CA LEU A 19 9.29 -4.82 3.25
C LEU A 19 9.04 -6.33 3.11
N CYS A 20 9.53 -6.95 2.04
CA CYS A 20 9.38 -8.38 1.80
C CYS A 20 10.36 -9.25 2.60
N ASP A 21 11.39 -8.66 3.20
CA ASP A 21 12.38 -9.43 3.96
C ASP A 21 11.71 -10.00 5.22
N GLY A 22 11.95 -11.29 5.49
CA GLY A 22 11.27 -12.01 6.57
C GLY A 22 12.06 -12.11 7.87
N GLN A 23 13.31 -11.62 7.89
CA GLN A 23 14.22 -11.81 9.02
C GLN A 23 14.30 -10.54 9.87
N HIS A 24 13.77 -10.60 11.09
CA HIS A 24 14.00 -9.57 12.11
C HIS A 24 15.51 -9.30 12.27
N PRO A 25 15.97 -8.03 12.38
CA PRO A 25 15.22 -6.78 12.52
C PRO A 25 15.04 -5.99 11.21
N TYR A 26 15.53 -6.51 10.08
CA TYR A 26 15.66 -5.77 8.82
C TYR A 26 14.35 -5.15 8.30
N PRO A 27 13.17 -5.77 8.45
CA PRO A 27 11.92 -5.20 7.96
C PRO A 27 11.51 -3.92 8.69
N TYR A 28 11.85 -3.79 9.97
CA TYR A 28 11.51 -2.61 10.78
C TYR A 28 12.33 -1.39 10.36
N TYR A 29 13.62 -1.58 10.10
CA TYR A 29 14.47 -0.51 9.59
C TYR A 29 14.09 -0.10 8.16
N ALA A 30 13.70 -1.06 7.32
CA ALA A 30 13.17 -0.79 5.99
C ALA A 30 11.83 -0.03 6.07
N GLU A 31 10.93 -0.43 6.95
CA GLU A 31 9.63 0.23 7.13
C GLU A 31 9.78 1.66 7.63
N TRP A 32 10.56 1.90 8.69
CA TRP A 32 10.78 3.25 9.21
C TRP A 32 11.50 4.14 8.20
N GLY A 33 12.52 3.61 7.52
CA GLY A 33 13.21 4.34 6.46
C GLY A 33 12.29 4.67 5.29
N LEU A 34 11.37 3.77 4.94
CA LEU A 34 10.35 4.02 3.92
C LEU A 34 9.41 5.15 4.36
N TYR A 35 8.90 5.12 5.58
CA TYR A 35 8.00 6.16 6.09
C TYR A 35 8.69 7.53 6.14
N ASP A 36 9.93 7.60 6.61
CA ASP A 36 10.72 8.83 6.60
C ASP A 36 10.92 9.37 5.17
N LEU A 37 11.23 8.49 4.22
CA LEU A 37 11.37 8.85 2.81
C LEU A 37 10.06 9.42 2.26
N LEU A 38 8.92 8.77 2.52
CA LEU A 38 7.61 9.21 2.06
C LEU A 38 7.23 10.58 2.64
N LEU A 39 7.42 10.77 3.95
CA LEU A 39 7.12 12.03 4.63
C LEU A 39 8.02 13.18 4.17
N CYS A 40 9.28 12.90 3.83
CA CYS A 40 10.24 13.93 3.41
C CYS A 40 10.28 14.17 1.88
N GLY A 41 9.81 13.21 1.09
CA GLY A 41 10.01 13.17 -0.37
C GLY A 41 9.19 14.18 -1.17
N LYS A 42 8.02 14.60 -0.64
CA LYS A 42 7.08 15.51 -1.33
C LYS A 42 6.83 15.02 -2.78
N GLY A 43 6.71 15.93 -3.75
CA GLY A 43 6.46 15.61 -5.17
C GLY A 43 7.45 14.67 -5.86
N LYS A 44 8.60 14.35 -5.25
CA LYS A 44 9.54 13.36 -5.81
C LYS A 44 8.99 11.94 -5.75
N ILE A 45 8.12 11.64 -4.79
CA ILE A 45 7.59 10.26 -4.63
C ILE A 45 6.70 9.86 -5.81
N VAL A 46 5.96 10.81 -6.39
CA VAL A 46 5.06 10.54 -7.52
C VAL A 46 5.83 10.06 -8.75
N GLN A 47 7.03 10.60 -8.98
CA GLN A 47 7.90 10.20 -10.09
C GLN A 47 8.39 8.76 -9.94
N THR A 48 8.36 8.21 -8.72
CA THR A 48 8.82 6.83 -8.46
C THR A 48 7.77 5.76 -8.71
N ILE A 49 6.50 6.15 -8.96
CA ILE A 49 5.37 5.22 -9.11
C ILE A 49 5.70 4.05 -10.05
N PRO A 50 6.21 4.25 -11.28
CA PRO A 50 6.50 3.14 -12.20
C PRO A 50 7.45 2.08 -11.62
N TYR A 51 8.38 2.50 -10.76
CA TYR A 51 9.41 1.65 -10.18
C TYR A 51 8.92 0.90 -8.93
N ILE A 52 8.00 1.47 -8.15
CA ILE A 52 7.47 0.82 -6.92
C ILE A 52 6.36 -0.20 -7.22
N ILE A 53 5.74 -0.19 -8.42
CA ILE A 53 4.70 -1.17 -8.78
C ILE A 53 5.22 -2.62 -8.71
N GLN A 54 6.44 -2.87 -9.20
CA GLN A 54 7.00 -4.23 -9.21
C GLN A 54 7.25 -4.75 -7.78
N PRO A 55 7.91 -4.00 -6.88
CA PRO A 55 8.01 -4.34 -5.47
C PRO A 55 6.67 -4.60 -4.78
N ILE A 56 5.67 -3.73 -4.97
CA ILE A 56 4.33 -3.90 -4.39
C ILE A 56 3.70 -5.22 -4.87
N ARG A 57 3.75 -5.49 -6.18
CA ARG A 57 3.23 -6.75 -6.74
C ARG A 57 3.96 -7.97 -6.17
N LYS A 58 5.28 -7.89 -5.98
CA LYS A 58 6.08 -8.97 -5.38
C LYS A 58 5.64 -9.23 -3.95
N ALA A 59 5.48 -8.18 -3.14
CA ALA A 59 5.02 -8.26 -1.77
C ALA A 59 3.63 -8.92 -1.65
N LEU A 60 2.68 -8.48 -2.48
CA LEU A 60 1.32 -9.02 -2.51
C LEU A 60 1.26 -10.51 -2.94
N ARG A 61 2.25 -10.97 -3.71
CA ARG A 61 2.35 -12.39 -4.14
C ARG A 61 2.97 -13.31 -3.10
N THR A 62 3.61 -12.78 -2.05
CA THR A 62 4.23 -13.61 -0.99
C THR A 62 3.23 -14.46 -0.23
N LYS A 63 1.94 -14.05 -0.22
CA LYS A 63 0.87 -14.61 0.62
C LYS A 63 1.15 -14.53 2.13
N ASN A 64 2.25 -13.89 2.54
CA ASN A 64 2.51 -13.60 3.93
C ASN A 64 1.64 -12.40 4.32
N LYS A 65 0.66 -12.65 5.20
CA LYS A 65 -0.31 -11.63 5.64
C LYS A 65 0.37 -10.40 6.22
N GLU A 66 1.47 -10.59 6.95
CA GLU A 66 2.22 -9.51 7.58
C GLU A 66 2.89 -8.61 6.54
N VAL A 67 3.56 -9.20 5.54
CA VAL A 67 4.18 -8.46 4.43
C VAL A 67 3.12 -7.70 3.62
N ILE A 68 1.95 -8.33 3.40
CA ILE A 68 0.84 -7.70 2.68
C ILE A 68 0.33 -6.48 3.45
N VAL A 69 0.03 -6.62 4.75
CA VAL A 69 -0.45 -5.51 5.58
C VAL A 69 0.56 -4.36 5.57
N ARG A 70 1.85 -4.62 5.84
CA ARG A 70 2.90 -3.59 5.81
C ARG A 70 3.00 -2.88 4.45
N THR A 71 2.80 -3.63 3.36
CA THR A 71 2.80 -3.05 2.01
C THR A 71 1.57 -2.17 1.76
N LEU A 72 0.41 -2.55 2.29
CA LEU A 72 -0.82 -1.77 2.20
C LEU A 72 -0.72 -0.49 3.04
N GLU A 73 -0.22 -0.56 4.26
CA GLU A 73 0.05 0.61 5.12
C GLU A 73 1.01 1.60 4.43
N ALA A 74 2.10 1.09 3.83
CA ALA A 74 3.02 1.92 3.04
C ALA A 74 2.35 2.56 1.82
N LEU A 75 1.46 1.84 1.13
CA LEU A 75 0.69 2.37 0.00
C LEU A 75 -0.32 3.43 0.45
N GLN A 76 -0.99 3.23 1.59
CA GLN A 76 -1.88 4.23 2.17
C GLN A 76 -1.12 5.50 2.52
N LEU A 77 0.02 5.38 3.21
CA LEU A 77 0.87 6.52 3.54
C LEU A 77 1.32 7.25 2.27
N PHE A 78 1.77 6.52 1.24
CA PHE A 78 2.19 7.09 -0.05
C PHE A 78 1.10 8.00 -0.66
N VAL A 79 -0.16 7.57 -0.60
CA VAL A 79 -1.31 8.32 -1.14
C VAL A 79 -1.76 9.46 -0.22
N LEU A 80 -1.49 9.37 1.08
CA LEU A 80 -1.81 10.42 2.06
C LEU A 80 -0.83 11.59 2.00
N VAL A 81 0.46 11.34 1.79
CA VAL A 81 1.51 12.37 1.87
C VAL A 81 1.58 13.28 0.65
N ASP A 82 1.12 12.82 -0.53
CA ASP A 82 1.11 13.62 -1.76
C ASP A 82 -0.25 13.58 -2.47
N PRO A 83 -0.92 14.74 -2.66
CA PRO A 83 -2.22 14.80 -3.32
C PRO A 83 -2.24 14.23 -4.75
N MET A 84 -1.10 14.24 -5.46
CA MET A 84 -0.99 13.74 -6.84
C MET A 84 -0.64 12.26 -6.90
N ALA A 85 -0.27 11.63 -5.78
CA ALA A 85 0.04 10.20 -5.73
C ALA A 85 -1.17 9.33 -6.08
N GLY A 86 -2.34 9.65 -5.52
CA GLY A 86 -3.59 8.92 -5.76
C GLY A 86 -3.97 8.89 -7.25
N PRO A 87 -4.15 10.05 -7.92
CA PRO A 87 -4.52 10.09 -9.33
C PRO A 87 -3.46 9.44 -10.23
N SER A 88 -2.18 9.59 -9.89
CA SER A 88 -1.07 8.99 -10.64
C SER A 88 -0.97 7.47 -10.48
N LEU A 89 -1.59 6.90 -9.44
CA LEU A 89 -1.64 5.44 -9.21
C LEU A 89 -2.78 4.76 -9.97
N VAL A 90 -3.83 5.48 -10.38
CA VAL A 90 -5.00 4.92 -11.09
C VAL A 90 -4.62 4.06 -12.31
N PRO A 91 -3.67 4.46 -13.19
CA PRO A 91 -3.25 3.63 -14.32
C PRO A 91 -2.69 2.25 -13.91
N TYR A 92 -2.22 2.12 -12.67
CA TYR A 92 -1.59 0.92 -12.14
C TYR A 92 -2.53 0.05 -11.30
N PHE A 93 -3.77 0.48 -11.05
CA PHE A 93 -4.76 -0.29 -10.30
C PHE A 93 -4.97 -1.69 -10.86
N LYS A 94 -5.04 -1.84 -12.19
CA LYS A 94 -5.17 -3.14 -12.86
C LYS A 94 -4.01 -4.11 -12.57
N SER A 95 -2.85 -3.59 -12.19
CA SER A 95 -1.68 -4.38 -11.84
C SER A 95 -1.64 -4.81 -10.37
N ILE A 96 -2.28 -4.04 -9.48
CA ILE A 96 -2.19 -4.21 -8.02
C ILE A 96 -3.49 -4.81 -7.47
N LEU A 97 -4.64 -4.22 -7.81
CA LEU A 97 -5.93 -4.51 -7.20
C LEU A 97 -6.41 -5.97 -7.32
N PRO A 98 -6.17 -6.69 -8.44
CA PRO A 98 -6.53 -8.11 -8.51
C PRO A 98 -5.82 -8.98 -7.46
N LEU A 99 -4.62 -8.60 -7.01
CA LEU A 99 -3.86 -9.35 -6.00
C LEU A 99 -4.43 -9.17 -4.59
N VAL A 100 -4.92 -7.97 -4.26
CA VAL A 100 -5.54 -7.69 -2.95
C VAL A 100 -6.97 -8.24 -2.84
N ASN A 101 -7.67 -8.44 -3.96
CA ASN A 101 -9.03 -9.01 -3.96
C ASN A 101 -9.11 -10.38 -3.25
N ALA A 102 -8.04 -11.19 -3.32
CA ALA A 102 -7.95 -12.47 -2.63
C ALA A 102 -8.06 -12.37 -1.10
N TYR A 103 -7.81 -11.19 -0.53
CA TYR A 103 -7.75 -10.95 0.91
C TYR A 103 -8.93 -10.14 1.45
N LYS A 104 -9.78 -9.61 0.57
CA LYS A 104 -10.89 -8.71 0.92
C LYS A 104 -11.89 -9.30 1.92
N ASN A 105 -12.13 -10.62 1.85
CA ASN A 105 -13.08 -11.33 2.72
C ASN A 105 -12.37 -12.34 3.64
N VAL A 106 -11.08 -12.13 3.92
CA VAL A 106 -10.29 -13.02 4.78
C VAL A 106 -10.28 -12.47 6.20
N TYR A 107 -11.26 -12.90 6.98
CA TYR A 107 -11.36 -12.56 8.40
C TYR A 107 -10.57 -13.56 9.26
N PRO A 108 -9.96 -13.10 10.38
CA PRO A 108 -9.37 -14.03 11.34
C PRO A 108 -10.44 -14.99 11.85
N LYS A 109 -10.05 -16.25 12.07
CA LYS A 109 -10.93 -17.19 12.76
C LYS A 109 -11.04 -16.74 14.21
N SER A 110 -12.23 -16.88 14.81
CA SER A 110 -12.44 -16.53 16.22
C SER A 110 -11.35 -17.16 17.11
N GLY A 111 -10.56 -16.31 17.78
CA GLY A 111 -9.45 -16.74 18.65
C GLY A 111 -8.04 -16.55 18.08
N ASP A 112 -7.87 -16.27 16.79
CA ASP A 112 -6.57 -15.86 16.22
C ASP A 112 -6.38 -14.35 16.41
N GLU A 113 -5.83 -13.94 17.55
CA GLU A 113 -5.27 -12.59 17.68
C GLU A 113 -3.98 -12.52 16.86
N LEU A 114 -4.05 -11.89 15.68
CA LEU A 114 -2.85 -11.49 14.95
C LEU A 114 -2.18 -10.36 15.75
N THR A 115 -1.21 -10.73 16.58
CA THR A 115 -0.33 -9.78 17.25
C THR A 115 0.97 -9.65 16.46
N TYR A 116 1.28 -8.43 16.03
CA TYR A 116 2.57 -8.09 15.45
C TYR A 116 3.26 -7.08 16.34
N SER A 117 4.42 -7.43 16.89
CA SER A 117 5.19 -6.57 17.79
C SER A 117 4.38 -6.03 18.98
N GLY A 118 3.41 -6.82 19.47
CA GLY A 118 2.51 -6.41 20.56
C GLY A 118 1.37 -5.46 20.15
N ARG A 119 1.25 -5.09 18.87
CA ARG A 119 0.09 -4.37 18.32
C ARG A 119 -0.93 -5.36 17.78
N LYS A 120 -2.20 -5.06 18.02
CA LYS A 120 -3.33 -5.72 17.36
C LYS A 120 -3.30 -5.30 15.89
N ILE A 121 -3.05 -6.23 14.99
CA ILE A 121 -3.17 -5.96 13.56
C ILE A 121 -4.67 -5.90 13.25
N SER A 122 -5.10 -4.86 12.53
CA SER A 122 -6.35 -4.89 11.76
C SER A 122 -6.38 -6.19 10.95
N GLY A 123 -7.56 -6.80 10.80
CA GLY A 123 -7.64 -7.99 9.95
C GLY A 123 -7.17 -7.62 8.53
N ILE A 124 -6.45 -8.50 7.83
CA ILE A 124 -6.03 -8.22 6.43
C ILE A 124 -7.20 -7.77 5.54
N ALA A 125 -8.41 -8.27 5.80
CA ALA A 125 -9.63 -7.82 5.16
C ALA A 125 -9.98 -6.35 5.45
N GLU A 126 -9.86 -5.92 6.71
CA GLU A 126 -10.07 -4.54 7.15
C GLU A 126 -9.06 -3.62 6.46
N GLU A 127 -7.77 -3.99 6.50
CA GLU A 127 -6.69 -3.25 5.86
C GLU A 127 -6.90 -3.08 4.34
N VAL A 128 -7.35 -4.15 3.67
CA VAL A 128 -7.68 -4.10 2.24
C VAL A 128 -8.84 -3.15 1.98
N ASN A 129 -9.91 -3.20 2.78
CA ASN A 129 -11.06 -2.32 2.58
C ASN A 129 -10.65 -0.85 2.82
N GLU A 130 -9.98 -0.53 3.93
CA GLU A 130 -9.48 0.82 4.21
C GLU A 130 -8.58 1.36 3.09
N THR A 131 -7.70 0.50 2.57
CA THR A 131 -6.85 0.87 1.42
C THR A 131 -7.67 1.20 0.18
N LEU A 132 -8.68 0.39 -0.15
CA LEU A 132 -9.53 0.62 -1.33
C LEU A 132 -10.35 1.91 -1.20
N GLU A 133 -10.90 2.18 -0.03
CA GLU A 133 -11.64 3.41 0.27
C GLU A 133 -10.74 4.64 0.14
N LEU A 134 -9.51 4.57 0.66
CA LEU A 134 -8.54 5.65 0.54
C LEU A 134 -8.13 5.88 -0.92
N LEU A 135 -7.91 4.80 -1.68
CA LEU A 135 -7.59 4.89 -3.11
C LEU A 135 -8.74 5.49 -3.92
N GLU A 136 -9.99 5.19 -3.59
CA GLU A 136 -11.15 5.84 -4.20
C GLU A 136 -11.17 7.34 -3.85
N LYS A 137 -11.06 7.67 -2.56
CA LYS A 137 -11.10 9.06 -2.06
C LYS A 137 -10.00 9.94 -2.63
N LYS A 138 -8.82 9.39 -2.88
CA LYS A 138 -7.64 10.14 -3.32
C LYS A 138 -7.32 9.96 -4.80
N GLY A 139 -7.87 8.96 -5.46
CA GLY A 139 -7.57 8.64 -6.86
C GLY A 139 -8.25 9.56 -7.89
N GLY A 140 -9.17 10.43 -7.47
CA GLY A 140 -9.91 11.31 -8.37
C GLY A 140 -11.11 10.62 -9.05
N PRO A 141 -11.71 11.26 -10.07
CA PRO A 141 -13.01 10.86 -10.61
C PRO A 141 -13.01 9.45 -11.24
N ASP A 142 -11.89 9.03 -11.82
CA ASP A 142 -11.77 7.73 -12.48
C ASP A 142 -11.35 6.59 -11.53
N ALA A 143 -11.14 6.89 -10.24
CA ALA A 143 -10.67 5.88 -9.29
C ALA A 143 -11.70 4.76 -9.10
N PHE A 144 -12.97 5.13 -8.82
CA PHE A 144 -14.02 4.17 -8.55
C PHE A 144 -14.25 3.19 -9.71
N ILE A 145 -14.34 3.69 -10.95
CA ILE A 145 -14.58 2.82 -12.11
C ILE A 145 -13.44 1.82 -12.32
N ASN A 146 -12.18 2.24 -12.07
CA ASN A 146 -11.02 1.34 -12.16
C ASN A 146 -10.98 0.33 -11.00
N ILE A 147 -11.35 0.74 -9.79
CA ILE A 147 -11.46 -0.17 -8.63
C ILE A 147 -12.56 -1.21 -8.87
N LYS A 148 -13.77 -0.77 -9.26
CA LYS A 148 -14.93 -1.64 -9.52
C LYS A 148 -14.66 -2.64 -10.66
N TYR A 149 -13.93 -2.22 -11.69
CA TYR A 149 -13.48 -3.11 -12.76
C TYR A 149 -12.57 -4.23 -12.26
N CYS A 150 -11.64 -3.93 -11.34
CA CYS A 150 -10.71 -4.91 -10.79
C CYS A 150 -11.32 -5.76 -9.68
N ILE A 151 -12.24 -5.19 -8.90
CA ILE A 151 -12.87 -5.78 -7.71
C ILE A 151 -14.38 -5.55 -7.81
N PRO A 152 -15.12 -6.43 -8.51
CA PRO A 152 -16.55 -6.25 -8.75
C PRO A 152 -17.40 -6.17 -7.47
N THR A 153 -16.91 -6.75 -6.37
CA THR A 153 -17.58 -6.74 -5.06
C THR A 153 -17.36 -5.44 -4.28
N TYR A 154 -16.52 -4.52 -4.76
CA TYR A 154 -16.25 -3.25 -4.09
C TYR A 154 -17.43 -2.29 -4.28
N GLU A 155 -17.85 -1.62 -3.22
CA GLU A 155 -18.96 -0.68 -3.22
C GLU A 155 -18.42 0.70 -2.87
N SER A 156 -18.86 1.72 -3.61
CA SER A 156 -18.38 3.09 -3.41
C SER A 156 -18.73 3.60 -2.02
N ILE A 157 -17.81 4.35 -1.42
CA ILE A 157 -18.06 5.08 -0.17
C ILE A 157 -18.95 6.32 -0.37
N ASN A 158 -19.03 6.86 -1.60
CA ASN A 158 -19.78 8.06 -1.94
C ASN A 158 -21.19 7.71 -2.42
N ARG A 159 -21.98 6.97 -1.61
CA ARG A 159 -23.35 6.58 -1.98
C ARG A 159 -24.37 7.72 -2.02
N PHE A 160 -23.97 8.96 -1.70
CA PHE A 160 -24.81 10.14 -1.77
C PHE A 160 -23.96 11.38 -2.06
N ASP A 161 -24.00 11.86 -3.31
CA ASP A 161 -23.90 13.29 -3.64
C ASP A 161 -25.18 13.68 -4.38
#